data_AF-G0EPP8-F1
#
_entry.id   AF-G0EPP8-F1
#
_cell.length_a   1.000
_cell.length_b   1.000
_cell.length_c   1.000
_cell.angle_alpha   90.00
_cell.angle_beta   90.00
_cell.angle_gamma   90.00
#
_symmetry.space_group_name_H-M   'P 1'
#
loop_
_entity.id
_entity.type
_entity.pdbx_description
1 polymer ?
#
loop_
_entity_poly.entity_id
_entity_poly.type
_entity_poly.pdbx_seq_one_letter_code
_entity_poly.pdbx_strand_id
1 'polypeptide(L)'
;MSKLGLKNIADICGYTSIAKHHKLLDDLESNVMDNLILKYIEKSLLSHWKSAIENIILQNRQSDFREHLKEKEKQGDIINNRDFRILNIALYKIFIKEKEISSYGFLSPDEEPYVDIIIINKNMTIPEKRCVVAHELAHIIVERILKEKNVGINWDIVNEEELMDAIMCYILYDKSNFYKDDKLRNFIVDGVSEFKELRESIIDKYGN
;
A
#
# COMPACT_ATOMS: atom_id res chain seq x y z
N MET A 1 6.29 -21.58 -6.18
CA MET A 1 7.49 -20.74 -6.43
C MET A 1 7.85 -20.03 -5.14
N SER A 2 9.14 -19.91 -4.82
CA SER A 2 9.60 -19.13 -3.67
C SER A 2 9.23 -17.67 -3.84
N LYS A 3 8.86 -17.00 -2.74
CA LYS A 3 8.62 -15.57 -2.69
C LYS A 3 9.87 -14.82 -3.17
N LEU A 4 9.71 -13.85 -4.08
CA LEU A 4 10.79 -12.94 -4.45
C LEU A 4 10.77 -11.76 -3.49
N GLY A 5 11.93 -11.49 -2.86
CA GLY A 5 12.10 -10.34 -1.99
C GLY A 5 12.15 -9.01 -2.74
N LEU A 6 11.89 -7.90 -2.05
CA LEU A 6 11.79 -6.56 -2.65
C LEU A 6 13.04 -6.16 -3.43
N LYS A 7 14.21 -6.52 -2.91
CA LYS A 7 15.50 -6.34 -3.59
C LYS A 7 15.53 -7.03 -4.95
N ASN A 8 15.20 -8.33 -4.98
CA ASN A 8 15.24 -9.11 -6.22
C ASN A 8 14.22 -8.57 -7.24
N ILE A 9 13.09 -8.06 -6.77
CA ILE A 9 12.10 -7.41 -7.62
C ILE A 9 12.65 -6.12 -8.23
N ALA A 10 13.27 -5.25 -7.43
CA ALA A 10 13.91 -4.03 -7.93
C ALA A 10 14.99 -4.33 -8.97
N ASP A 11 15.83 -5.34 -8.71
CA ASP A 11 16.88 -5.79 -9.63
C ASP A 11 16.31 -6.32 -10.95
N ILE A 12 15.32 -7.24 -10.90
CA ILE A 12 14.73 -7.86 -12.11
C ILE A 12 13.96 -6.83 -12.94
N CYS A 13 13.23 -5.92 -12.30
CA CYS A 13 12.49 -4.87 -13.00
C CYS A 13 13.40 -3.71 -13.45
N GLY A 14 14.68 -3.72 -13.11
CA GLY A 14 15.62 -2.66 -13.51
C GLY A 14 15.33 -1.31 -12.85
N TYR A 15 14.77 -1.29 -11.65
CA TYR A 15 14.60 -0.08 -10.82
C TYR A 15 15.94 0.29 -10.19
N THR A 16 16.88 0.75 -11.02
CA THR A 16 18.30 0.88 -10.65
C THR A 16 18.57 1.95 -9.60
N SER A 17 17.66 2.91 -9.39
CA SER A 17 17.80 3.90 -8.33
C SER A 17 17.50 3.25 -6.98
N ILE A 18 16.35 2.58 -6.84
CA ILE A 18 15.97 1.96 -5.57
C ILE A 18 16.78 0.70 -5.25
N ALA A 19 17.19 -0.06 -6.27
CA ALA A 19 17.99 -1.28 -6.12
C ALA A 19 19.30 -1.05 -5.35
N LYS A 20 19.91 0.15 -5.44
CA LYS A 20 21.14 0.49 -4.70
C LYS A 20 20.93 0.55 -3.19
N HIS A 21 19.70 0.69 -2.71
CA HIS A 21 19.35 0.81 -1.30
C HIS A 21 19.01 -0.56 -0.68
N HIS A 22 19.90 -1.56 -0.84
CA HIS A 22 19.63 -2.94 -0.38
C HIS A 22 19.13 -3.03 1.06
N LYS A 23 19.80 -2.33 1.99
CA LYS A 23 19.42 -2.35 3.41
C LYS A 23 17.99 -1.83 3.64
N LEU A 24 17.59 -0.79 2.91
CA LEU A 24 16.23 -0.26 2.97
C LEU A 24 15.21 -1.31 2.50
N LEU A 25 15.49 -1.97 1.37
CA LEU A 25 14.61 -2.98 0.81
C LEU A 25 14.50 -4.21 1.74
N ASP A 26 15.61 -4.64 2.34
CA ASP A 26 15.65 -5.74 3.31
C ASP A 26 14.91 -5.38 4.61
N ASP A 27 15.07 -4.15 5.11
CA ASP A 27 14.38 -3.64 6.30
C ASP A 27 12.87 -3.46 6.04
N LEU A 28 12.49 -2.99 4.85
CA LEU A 28 11.08 -2.89 4.45
C LEU A 28 10.43 -4.25 4.30
N GLU A 29 11.13 -5.20 3.69
CA GLU A 29 10.66 -6.57 3.56
C GLU A 29 10.47 -7.20 4.94
N SER A 30 11.50 -7.19 5.78
CA SER A 30 11.52 -7.91 7.06
C SER A 30 10.66 -7.24 8.14
N ASN A 31 10.69 -5.90 8.25
CA ASN A 31 10.05 -5.18 9.35
C ASN A 31 8.65 -4.68 9.01
N VAL A 32 8.38 -4.42 7.74
CA VAL A 32 7.07 -3.92 7.29
C VAL A 32 6.35 -5.06 6.60
N MET A 33 6.71 -5.42 5.36
CA MET A 33 5.93 -6.30 4.49
C MET A 33 5.68 -7.69 5.10
N ASP A 34 6.70 -8.32 5.67
CA ASP A 34 6.56 -9.65 6.30
C ASP A 34 5.74 -9.59 7.57
N ASN A 35 5.88 -8.51 8.35
CA ASN A 35 5.00 -8.27 9.49
C ASN A 35 3.56 -7.93 9.06
N LEU A 36 3.35 -7.25 7.92
CA LEU A 36 2.00 -7.04 7.34
C LEU A 36 1.38 -8.40 7.03
N ILE A 37 2.14 -9.27 6.36
CA ILE A 37 1.73 -10.60 5.92
C ILE A 37 1.41 -11.49 7.13
N LEU A 38 2.36 -11.65 8.06
CA LEU A 38 2.21 -12.54 9.22
C LEU A 38 1.15 -12.06 10.21
N LYS A 39 1.08 -10.75 10.50
CA LYS A 39 0.22 -10.26 11.58
C LYS A 39 -1.24 -10.06 11.16
N TYR A 40 -1.50 -9.72 9.90
CA TYR A 40 -2.84 -9.33 9.45
C TYR A 40 -3.36 -10.16 8.27
N ILE A 41 -2.51 -10.68 7.40
CA ILE A 41 -2.95 -11.56 6.30
C ILE A 41 -3.23 -12.97 6.84
N GLU A 42 -2.40 -13.53 7.73
CA GLU A 42 -2.65 -14.88 8.29
C GLU A 42 -3.87 -14.94 9.22
N LYS A 43 -4.20 -13.85 9.94
CA LYS A 43 -5.38 -13.79 10.81
C LYS A 43 -6.69 -13.51 10.06
N SER A 44 -6.61 -12.93 8.87
CA SER A 44 -7.75 -12.70 8.00
C SER A 44 -7.94 -13.90 7.08
N LEU A 45 -8.74 -14.88 7.50
CA LEU A 45 -9.12 -16.04 6.68
C LEU A 45 -9.83 -15.67 5.36
N LEU A 46 -10.19 -14.41 5.18
CA LEU A 46 -10.83 -13.87 3.99
C LEU A 46 -9.96 -12.73 3.47
N SER A 47 -9.00 -13.09 2.61
CA SER A 47 -8.31 -12.25 1.62
C SER A 47 -7.73 -10.89 2.08
N HIS A 48 -7.14 -10.18 1.12
CA HIS A 48 -7.10 -8.72 1.09
C HIS A 48 -5.89 -8.04 1.77
N TRP A 49 -4.81 -7.86 0.99
CA TRP A 49 -3.78 -6.83 1.22
C TRP A 49 -4.38 -5.47 1.60
N LYS A 50 -5.46 -5.08 0.92
CA LYS A 50 -6.28 -3.92 1.29
C LYS A 50 -6.68 -3.92 2.77
N SER A 51 -7.29 -5.00 3.26
CA SER A 51 -7.73 -5.10 4.65
C SER A 51 -6.55 -5.12 5.64
N ALA A 52 -5.41 -5.69 5.24
CA ALA A 52 -4.19 -5.66 6.05
C ALA A 52 -3.64 -4.22 6.20
N ILE A 53 -3.57 -3.48 5.09
CA ILE A 53 -3.15 -2.06 5.07
C ILE A 53 -4.13 -1.21 5.90
N GLU A 54 -5.45 -1.38 5.70
CA GLU A 54 -6.48 -0.70 6.50
C GLU A 54 -6.30 -0.90 8.01
N ASN A 55 -6.07 -2.15 8.44
CA ASN A 55 -5.88 -2.48 9.85
C ASN A 55 -4.64 -1.80 10.46
N ILE A 56 -3.58 -1.64 9.69
CA ILE A 56 -2.33 -1.07 10.19
C ILE A 56 -2.42 0.43 10.29
N ILE A 57 -2.95 1.09 9.28
CA ILE A 57 -3.16 2.53 9.32
C ILE A 57 -4.11 2.89 10.46
N LEU A 58 -5.17 2.10 10.65
CA LEU A 58 -6.06 2.24 11.82
C LEU A 58 -5.29 2.13 13.14
N GLN A 59 -4.46 1.11 13.31
CA GLN A 59 -3.69 0.93 14.54
C GLN A 59 -2.66 2.02 14.77
N ASN A 60 -1.97 2.48 13.72
CA ASN A 60 -0.98 3.57 13.81
C ASN A 60 -1.65 4.83 14.32
N ARG A 61 -2.76 5.23 13.71
CA ARG A 61 -3.49 6.44 14.08
C ARG A 61 -4.15 6.35 15.45
N GLN A 62 -4.64 5.16 15.81
CA GLN A 62 -5.09 4.91 17.18
C GLN A 62 -3.95 5.06 18.19
N SER A 63 -2.71 4.70 17.82
CA SER A 63 -1.53 4.90 18.66
C SER A 63 -1.20 6.38 18.81
N ASP A 64 -1.07 7.12 17.71
CA ASP A 64 -0.70 8.55 17.72
C ASP A 64 -1.75 9.38 18.46
N PHE A 65 -3.03 9.09 18.23
CA PHE A 65 -4.12 9.76 18.95
C PHE A 65 -4.14 9.40 20.44
N ARG A 66 -3.79 8.16 20.82
CA ARG A 66 -3.62 7.80 22.25
C ARG A 66 -2.45 8.56 22.88
N GLU A 67 -1.36 8.78 22.16
CA GLU A 67 -0.25 9.60 22.65
C GLU A 67 -0.66 11.06 22.83
N HIS A 68 -1.32 11.65 21.83
CA HIS A 68 -1.88 13.00 21.91
C HIS A 68 -2.84 13.18 23.09
N LEU A 69 -3.73 12.21 23.33
CA LEU A 69 -4.61 12.23 24.51
C LEU A 69 -3.80 12.18 25.81
N LYS A 70 -2.81 11.29 25.93
CA LYS A 70 -1.94 11.25 27.13
C LYS A 70 -1.22 12.59 27.36
N GLU A 71 -0.83 13.28 26.30
CA GLU A 71 -0.19 14.61 26.40
C GLU A 71 -1.17 15.67 26.89
N LYS A 72 -2.40 15.69 26.37
CA LYS A 72 -3.47 16.59 26.86
C LYS A 72 -3.83 16.35 28.32
N GLU A 73 -3.94 15.09 28.72
CA GLU A 73 -4.16 14.70 30.12
C GLU A 73 -3.05 15.24 31.03
N LYS A 74 -1.78 15.15 30.61
CA LYS A 74 -0.63 15.73 31.34
C LYS A 74 -0.69 17.26 31.42
N GLN A 75 -1.32 17.92 30.46
CA GLN A 75 -1.50 19.37 30.42
C GLN A 75 -2.72 19.85 31.24
N GLY A 76 -3.48 18.93 31.84
CA GLY A 76 -4.61 19.23 32.72
C GLY A 76 -5.97 19.30 32.01
N ASP A 77 -6.05 18.92 30.73
CA ASP A 77 -7.31 18.84 29.99
C ASP A 77 -8.17 17.65 30.46
N ILE A 78 -9.48 17.84 30.56
CA ILE A 78 -10.44 16.77 30.89
C ILE A 78 -10.81 16.01 29.62
N ILE A 79 -10.32 14.78 29.49
CA ILE A 79 -10.64 13.89 28.37
C ILE A 79 -11.96 13.18 28.64
N ASN A 80 -12.93 13.30 27.75
CA ASN A 80 -14.26 12.74 27.97
C ASN A 80 -14.41 11.35 27.30
N ASN A 81 -15.30 10.52 27.84
CA ASN A 81 -15.54 9.13 27.38
C ASN A 81 -16.03 9.05 25.91
N ARG A 82 -16.50 10.18 25.37
CA ARG A 82 -16.87 10.35 23.95
C ARG A 82 -15.65 10.31 23.03
N ASP A 83 -14.52 10.89 23.43
CA ASP A 83 -13.29 10.95 22.63
C ASP A 83 -12.65 9.55 22.50
N PHE A 84 -12.70 8.76 23.59
CA PHE A 84 -12.33 7.34 23.58
C PHE A 84 -13.28 6.45 22.75
N ARG A 85 -14.57 6.78 22.68
CA ARG A 85 -15.51 6.06 21.80
C ARG A 85 -15.28 6.39 20.33
N ILE A 86 -14.95 7.64 19.99
CA ILE A 86 -14.50 8.03 18.65
C ILE A 86 -13.21 7.27 18.28
N LEU A 87 -12.27 7.13 19.22
CA LEU A 87 -11.01 6.36 19.09
C LEU A 87 -11.22 4.90 18.66
N ASN A 88 -12.29 4.27 19.16
CA ASN A 88 -12.64 2.89 18.82
C ASN A 88 -13.54 2.76 17.58
N ILE A 89 -14.19 3.84 17.15
CA ILE A 89 -15.19 3.85 16.06
C ILE A 89 -14.65 4.48 14.76
N ALA A 90 -13.50 5.17 14.78
CA ALA A 90 -12.95 5.84 13.60
C ALA A 90 -12.40 4.82 12.57
N LEU A 91 -13.32 4.36 11.73
CA LEU A 91 -13.21 3.46 10.60
C LEU A 91 -12.27 4.03 9.53
N TYR A 92 -10.96 3.76 9.62
CA TYR A 92 -10.11 3.93 8.45
C TYR A 92 -10.53 2.94 7.37
N LYS A 93 -10.82 3.43 6.17
CA LYS A 93 -11.23 2.62 5.02
C LYS A 93 -10.54 3.12 3.78
N ILE A 94 -10.08 2.17 2.97
CA ILE A 94 -9.62 2.43 1.62
C ILE A 94 -10.82 2.14 0.70
N PHE A 95 -11.32 3.12 -0.02
CA PHE A 95 -12.37 2.91 -1.02
C PHE A 95 -11.77 2.86 -2.40
N ILE A 96 -12.20 1.89 -3.21
CA ILE A 96 -11.85 1.84 -4.63
C ILE A 96 -13.12 2.19 -5.38
N LYS A 97 -13.07 3.23 -6.22
CA LYS A 97 -14.20 3.68 -7.03
C LYS A 97 -13.81 3.70 -8.49
N GLU A 98 -14.61 3.06 -9.33
CA GLU A 98 -14.48 3.17 -10.77
C GLU A 98 -15.22 4.41 -11.26
N LYS A 99 -14.55 5.27 -12.03
CA LYS A 99 -15.13 6.49 -12.62
C LYS A 99 -14.75 6.61 -14.09
N GLU A 100 -15.55 7.35 -14.83
CA GLU A 100 -15.21 7.78 -16.18
C GLU A 100 -14.25 8.96 -16.09
N ILE A 101 -12.97 8.70 -16.33
CA ILE A 101 -11.87 9.66 -16.30
C ILE A 101 -10.96 9.45 -17.51
N SER A 102 -10.17 10.46 -17.87
CA SER A 102 -9.20 10.36 -18.97
C SER A 102 -7.90 9.67 -18.56
N SER A 103 -7.50 9.79 -17.28
CA SER A 103 -6.28 9.18 -16.74
C SER A 103 -6.48 7.71 -16.33
N TYR A 104 -5.41 7.03 -15.90
CA TYR A 104 -5.48 5.63 -15.42
C TYR A 104 -6.13 5.52 -14.04
N GLY A 105 -5.81 6.44 -13.15
CA GLY A 105 -6.31 6.48 -11.78
C GLY A 105 -5.44 7.38 -10.92
N PHE A 106 -5.90 7.63 -9.72
CA PHE A 106 -5.20 8.44 -8.72
C PHE A 106 -5.78 8.21 -7.34
N LEU A 107 -4.96 8.39 -6.32
CA LEU A 107 -5.41 8.61 -4.95
C LEU A 107 -6.10 9.98 -4.86
N SER A 108 -7.38 9.99 -4.51
CA SER A 108 -8.16 11.20 -4.28
C SER A 108 -7.47 12.05 -3.22
N PRO A 109 -7.15 13.32 -3.49
CA PRO A 109 -6.68 14.24 -2.48
C PRO A 109 -7.85 14.57 -1.56
N ASP A 110 -8.10 13.75 -0.54
CA ASP A 110 -9.25 13.97 0.33
C ASP A 110 -9.01 15.14 1.31
N GLU A 111 -10.03 15.99 1.41
CA GLU A 111 -10.18 17.05 2.43
C GLU A 111 -10.39 16.46 3.84
N GLU A 112 -10.64 15.15 3.95
CA GLU A 112 -10.80 14.42 5.22
C GLU A 112 -9.59 13.51 5.51
N PRO A 113 -8.88 13.69 6.63
CA PRO A 113 -7.61 13.00 6.87
C PRO A 113 -7.75 11.49 7.15
N TYR A 114 -8.97 10.93 7.22
CA TYR A 114 -9.25 9.59 7.72
C TYR A 114 -9.74 8.57 6.68
N VAL A 115 -9.78 8.94 5.41
CA VAL A 115 -10.24 8.06 4.33
C VAL A 115 -9.25 8.18 3.17
N ASP A 116 -8.89 7.05 2.58
CA ASP A 116 -8.20 7.03 1.29
C ASP A 116 -9.20 6.56 0.23
N ILE A 117 -9.32 7.30 -0.87
CA ILE A 117 -10.18 6.90 -1.99
C ILE A 117 -9.31 6.76 -3.24
N ILE A 118 -9.13 5.53 -3.71
CA ILE A 118 -8.50 5.23 -4.99
C ILE A 118 -9.57 5.35 -6.08
N ILE A 119 -9.38 6.29 -7.00
CA ILE A 119 -10.21 6.43 -8.20
C ILE A 119 -9.49 5.71 -9.35
N ILE A 120 -10.18 4.79 -10.03
CA ILE A 120 -9.66 4.11 -11.22
C ILE A 120 -10.57 4.32 -12.43
N ASN A 121 -9.96 4.34 -13.62
CA ASN A 121 -10.70 4.43 -14.87
C ASN A 121 -11.58 3.21 -15.10
N LYS A 122 -12.90 3.42 -15.24
CA LYS A 122 -13.89 2.36 -15.44
C LYS A 122 -13.65 1.56 -16.73
N ASN A 123 -13.03 2.18 -17.75
CA ASN A 123 -12.83 1.61 -19.08
C ASN A 123 -11.57 0.72 -19.16
N MET A 124 -10.77 0.62 -18.10
CA MET A 124 -9.63 -0.29 -18.04
C MET A 124 -10.07 -1.76 -17.95
N THR A 125 -9.26 -2.64 -18.50
CA THR A 125 -9.35 -4.08 -18.31
C THR A 125 -9.07 -4.47 -16.85
N ILE A 126 -9.44 -5.69 -16.47
CA ILE A 126 -9.20 -6.18 -15.10
C ILE A 126 -7.70 -6.19 -14.73
N PRO A 127 -6.76 -6.65 -15.59
CA PRO A 127 -5.32 -6.54 -15.30
C PRO A 127 -4.88 -5.10 -15.08
N GLU A 128 -5.29 -4.17 -15.94
CA GLU A 128 -4.93 -2.75 -15.83
C GLU A 128 -5.44 -2.16 -14.51
N LYS A 129 -6.72 -2.40 -14.17
CA LYS A 129 -7.31 -1.97 -12.88
C LYS A 129 -6.54 -2.50 -11.68
N ARG A 130 -6.12 -3.77 -11.71
CA ARG A 130 -5.35 -4.38 -10.63
C ARG A 130 -3.97 -3.77 -10.47
N CYS A 131 -3.29 -3.51 -11.59
CA CYS A 131 -1.99 -2.85 -11.59
C CYS A 131 -2.09 -1.45 -10.97
N VAL A 132 -3.04 -0.63 -11.42
CA VAL A 132 -3.28 0.71 -10.87
C VAL A 132 -3.63 0.66 -9.39
N VAL A 133 -4.56 -0.23 -8.97
CA VAL A 133 -4.90 -0.35 -7.54
C VAL A 133 -3.69 -0.76 -6.71
N ALA A 134 -2.85 -1.69 -7.17
CA ALA A 134 -1.66 -2.10 -6.44
C ALA A 134 -0.64 -0.96 -6.31
N HIS A 135 -0.49 -0.14 -7.34
CA HIS A 135 0.34 1.06 -7.33
C HIS A 135 -0.18 2.09 -6.30
N GLU A 136 -1.47 2.43 -6.33
CA GLU A 136 -2.03 3.38 -5.37
C GLU A 136 -2.03 2.85 -3.93
N LEU A 137 -2.11 1.53 -3.73
CA LEU A 137 -1.88 0.92 -2.42
C LEU A 137 -0.42 1.06 -1.97
N ALA A 138 0.55 0.97 -2.89
CA ALA A 138 1.96 1.23 -2.58
C ALA A 138 2.18 2.68 -2.15
N HIS A 139 1.51 3.64 -2.80
CA HIS A 139 1.52 5.04 -2.39
C HIS A 139 1.01 5.21 -0.95
N ILE A 140 -0.10 4.57 -0.60
CA ILE A 140 -0.64 4.58 0.77
C ILE A 140 0.37 3.97 1.77
N ILE A 141 1.08 2.90 1.42
CA ILE A 141 2.12 2.32 2.28
C ILE A 141 3.24 3.33 2.51
N VAL A 142 3.75 3.96 1.45
CA VAL A 142 4.83 4.96 1.54
C VAL A 142 4.41 6.13 2.43
N GLU A 143 3.26 6.75 2.15
CA GLU A 143 2.80 7.93 2.88
C GLU A 143 2.37 7.60 4.32
N ARG A 144 1.45 6.66 4.49
CA ARG A 144 0.76 6.41 5.78
C ARG A 144 1.51 5.49 6.72
N ILE A 145 2.46 4.70 6.21
CA ILE A 145 3.19 3.73 7.02
C ILE A 145 4.65 4.13 7.15
N LEU A 146 5.31 4.50 6.05
CA LEU A 146 6.75 4.76 6.09
C LEU A 146 7.08 6.21 6.49
N LYS A 147 6.42 7.18 5.87
CA LYS A 147 6.63 8.62 6.16
C LYS A 147 6.00 9.04 7.49
N GLU A 148 4.73 8.73 7.72
CA GLU A 148 4.06 9.07 9.00
C GLU A 148 4.80 8.52 10.23
N LYS A 149 5.42 7.34 10.14
CA LYS A 149 6.21 6.75 11.25
C LYS A 149 7.66 7.23 11.33
N ASN A 150 8.12 8.03 10.37
CA ASN A 150 9.51 8.44 10.25
C ASN A 150 10.48 7.26 10.45
N VAL A 151 10.34 6.20 9.65
CA VAL A 151 11.11 4.94 9.81
C VAL A 151 12.61 5.06 9.48
N GLY A 152 13.18 6.25 9.54
CA GLY A 152 14.61 6.52 9.32
C GLY A 152 15.03 6.50 7.85
N ILE A 153 14.08 6.61 6.92
CA ILE A 153 14.35 6.70 5.49
C ILE A 153 14.69 8.14 5.15
N ASN A 154 15.84 8.35 4.50
CA ASN A 154 16.15 9.63 3.88
C ASN A 154 15.40 9.73 2.55
N TRP A 155 14.25 10.38 2.56
CA TRP A 155 13.40 10.53 1.38
C TRP A 155 14.03 11.39 0.28
N ASP A 156 14.97 12.29 0.61
CA ASP A 156 15.65 13.16 -0.36
C ASP A 156 16.53 12.39 -1.36
N ILE A 157 16.88 11.14 -1.05
CA ILE A 157 17.75 10.30 -1.89
C ILE A 157 17.03 9.08 -2.46
N VAL A 158 15.74 8.89 -2.13
CA VAL A 158 14.94 7.76 -2.57
C VAL A 158 14.10 8.19 -3.76
N ASN A 159 14.16 7.43 -4.86
CA ASN A 159 13.18 7.57 -5.93
C ASN A 159 11.87 6.92 -5.47
N GLU A 160 10.90 7.74 -5.06
CA GLU A 160 9.65 7.27 -4.49
C GLU A 160 8.80 6.48 -5.48
N GLU A 161 8.76 6.88 -6.76
CA GLU A 161 8.01 6.16 -7.81
C GLU A 161 8.60 4.76 -8.02
N GLU A 162 9.93 4.63 -8.13
CA GLU A 162 10.57 3.31 -8.24
C GLU A 162 10.31 2.43 -7.00
N LEU A 163 10.24 3.02 -5.81
CA LEU A 163 9.88 2.29 -4.59
C LEU A 163 8.41 1.83 -4.64
N MET A 164 7.49 2.71 -5.07
CA MET A 164 6.07 2.39 -5.22
C MET A 164 5.87 1.29 -6.27
N ASP A 165 6.56 1.36 -7.41
CA ASP A 165 6.54 0.34 -8.45
C ASP A 165 7.12 -1.01 -7.97
N ALA A 166 8.20 -0.98 -7.17
CA ALA A 166 8.75 -2.19 -6.56
C ALA A 166 7.75 -2.85 -5.58
N ILE A 167 7.10 -2.04 -4.73
CA ILE A 167 6.05 -2.51 -3.79
C ILE A 167 4.83 -3.01 -4.57
N MET A 168 4.41 -2.34 -5.65
CA MET A 168 3.34 -2.78 -6.54
C MET A 168 3.66 -4.17 -7.11
N CYS A 169 4.85 -4.34 -7.71
CA CYS A 169 5.30 -5.63 -8.22
C CYS A 169 5.31 -6.70 -7.12
N TYR A 170 5.74 -6.36 -5.90
CA TYR A 170 5.71 -7.27 -4.76
C TYR A 170 4.29 -7.69 -4.36
N ILE A 171 3.35 -6.74 -4.27
CA ILE A 171 1.93 -6.99 -3.97
C ILE A 171 1.32 -7.92 -5.04
N LEU A 172 1.61 -7.67 -6.31
CA LEU A 172 1.06 -8.44 -7.43
C LEU A 172 1.72 -9.82 -7.58
N TYR A 173 3.02 -9.94 -7.25
CA TYR A 173 3.79 -11.17 -7.41
C TYR A 173 3.67 -12.13 -6.24
N ASP A 174 3.13 -11.72 -5.09
CA ASP A 174 2.88 -12.65 -3.99
C ASP A 174 1.83 -13.72 -4.38
N LYS A 175 2.34 -14.82 -4.95
CA LYS A 175 1.59 -15.99 -5.45
C LYS A 175 0.89 -16.77 -4.34
N SER A 176 1.15 -16.48 -3.07
CA SER A 176 0.64 -17.30 -1.97
C SER A 176 -0.79 -16.93 -1.55
N ASN A 177 -1.25 -15.71 -1.87
CA ASN A 177 -2.41 -15.13 -1.18
C ASN A 177 -3.64 -14.80 -2.07
N PHE A 178 -3.50 -14.76 -3.41
CA PHE A 178 -4.64 -14.50 -4.31
C PHE A 178 -5.26 -15.76 -4.95
N TYR A 179 -4.57 -16.90 -4.91
CA TYR A 179 -4.80 -17.98 -5.89
C TYR A 179 -5.58 -19.18 -5.34
N LYS A 180 -6.42 -18.98 -4.32
CA LYS A 180 -7.35 -20.03 -3.87
C LYS A 180 -8.58 -20.19 -4.78
N ASP A 181 -8.83 -19.23 -5.69
CA ASP A 181 -9.96 -19.25 -6.62
C ASP A 181 -9.47 -19.46 -8.07
N ASP A 182 -9.98 -20.50 -8.75
CA ASP A 182 -9.57 -20.90 -10.10
C ASP A 182 -9.76 -19.80 -11.15
N LYS A 183 -10.63 -18.81 -10.88
CA LYS A 183 -10.85 -17.63 -11.73
C LYS A 183 -9.61 -16.74 -11.86
N LEU A 184 -8.64 -16.87 -10.95
CA LEU A 184 -7.47 -16.00 -10.90
C LEU A 184 -6.21 -16.60 -11.54
N ARG A 185 -6.28 -17.84 -12.08
CA ARG A 185 -5.18 -18.46 -12.84
C ARG A 185 -4.73 -17.64 -14.05
N ASN A 186 -5.67 -16.94 -14.70
CA ASN A 186 -5.41 -16.08 -15.85
C ASN A 186 -4.54 -14.85 -15.53
N PHE A 187 -4.22 -14.63 -14.25
CA PHE A 187 -3.36 -13.52 -13.80
C PHE A 187 -2.07 -14.03 -13.14
N ILE A 188 -1.73 -15.30 -13.36
CA ILE A 188 -0.40 -15.81 -13.05
C ILE A 188 0.52 -15.33 -14.17
N VAL A 189 1.56 -14.60 -13.78
CA VAL A 189 2.64 -14.18 -14.67
C VAL A 189 3.86 -15.09 -14.46
N ASP A 190 4.68 -15.21 -15.50
CA ASP A 190 5.92 -15.96 -15.49
C ASP A 190 7.04 -15.19 -14.75
N GLY A 191 7.00 -13.86 -14.76
CA GLY A 191 7.95 -12.99 -14.05
C GLY A 191 7.40 -11.65 -13.58
N VAL A 192 8.12 -11.00 -12.64
CA VAL A 192 7.76 -9.66 -12.12
C VAL A 192 7.90 -8.54 -13.16
N SER A 193 8.74 -8.74 -14.17
CA SER A 193 8.93 -7.80 -15.28
C SER A 193 7.65 -7.58 -16.08
N GLU A 194 6.77 -8.58 -16.17
CA GLU A 194 5.47 -8.43 -16.84
C GLU A 194 4.58 -7.38 -16.16
N PHE A 195 4.70 -7.21 -14.83
CA PHE A 195 3.97 -6.16 -14.13
C PHE A 195 4.51 -4.77 -14.43
N LYS A 196 5.82 -4.64 -14.63
CA LYS A 196 6.43 -3.40 -15.08
C LYS A 196 5.98 -3.03 -16.49
N GLU A 197 6.06 -3.98 -17.43
CA GLU A 197 5.61 -3.76 -18.81
C GLU A 197 4.13 -3.38 -18.87
N LEU A 198 3.29 -4.03 -18.04
CA LEU A 198 1.89 -3.66 -17.91
C LEU A 198 1.73 -2.22 -17.40
N ARG A 199 2.47 -1.84 -16.35
CA ARG A 199 2.47 -0.48 -15.77
C ARG A 199 2.86 0.57 -16.82
N GLU A 200 3.94 0.34 -17.56
CA GLU A 200 4.41 1.21 -18.62
C GLU A 200 3.36 1.37 -19.73
N SER A 201 2.74 0.27 -20.18
CA SER A 201 1.69 0.35 -21.20
C SER A 201 0.45 1.13 -20.74
N ILE A 202 0.12 1.07 -19.44
CA ILE A 202 -0.97 1.85 -18.86
C ILE A 202 -0.63 3.34 -18.87
N ILE A 203 0.62 3.70 -18.52
CA ILE A 203 1.11 5.09 -18.61
C ILE A 203 1.01 5.58 -20.04
N ASP A 204 1.49 4.80 -21.02
CA ASP A 204 1.46 5.21 -22.42
C ASP A 204 0.01 5.40 -22.93
N LYS A 205 -0.91 4.57 -22.46
CA LYS A 205 -2.31 4.58 -22.90
C LYS A 205 -3.16 5.67 -22.25
N TYR A 206 -2.85 6.04 -21.01
CA TYR A 206 -3.71 6.89 -20.18
C TYR A 206 -2.99 8.07 -19.50
N GLY A 207 -1.68 8.23 -19.65
CA GLY A 207 -0.83 9.17 -18.93
C GLY A 207 -0.83 10.62 -19.44
N ASN A 208 -1.93 11.06 -20.07
CA ASN A 208 -2.11 12.45 -20.52
C ASN A 208 -2.53 13.37 -19.37
#